data_AF-A0A1D2MVE2-F1
#
_entry.id   AF-A0A1D2MVE2-F1
#
_cell.length_a   1.000
_cell.length_b   1.000
_cell.length_c   1.000
_cell.angle_alpha   90.00
_cell.angle_beta   90.00
_cell.angle_gamma   90.00
#
_symmetry.space_group_name_H-M   'P 1'
#
loop_
_entity.id
_entity.type
_entity.pdbx_description
1 polymer ?
#
loop_
_entity_poly.entity_id
_entity_poly.type
_entity_poly.pdbx_seq_one_letter_code
_entity_poly.pdbx_strand_id
1 'polypeptide(L)'
;MGSTTTTVVDGNKTSVRCELRYKEYEINNLLAKKILTRATVELVKVLKDKRLNAVLLGIFKAQEILQDLESECLEELDITTTEWAIRFFKLLGQRYDTCQALQLLCNLDDDRLNNYQLQIRDAFQKGPNNPDVKVVAIEVLGVK
;
A
#
# COMPACT_ATOMS: atom_id res chain seq x y z
N MET A 1 -17.70 -3.23 -0.93
CA MET A 1 -17.78 -3.90 -2.26
C MET A 1 -16.40 -3.73 -2.87
N GLY A 2 -15.69 -4.83 -3.14
CA GLY A 2 -14.28 -4.80 -3.54
C GLY A 2 -14.07 -5.16 -5.01
N SER A 3 -13.24 -4.40 -5.70
CA SER A 3 -12.71 -4.61 -7.06
C SER A 3 -11.34 -5.32 -7.01
N THR A 4 -11.45 -6.62 -6.82
CA THR A 4 -10.55 -7.62 -7.39
C THR A 4 -10.16 -7.28 -8.83
N THR A 5 -8.85 -7.28 -9.16
CA THR A 5 -8.42 -7.38 -10.56
C THR A 5 -8.88 -8.74 -11.09
N THR A 6 -9.95 -8.72 -11.89
CA THR A 6 -10.65 -9.92 -12.34
C THR A 6 -10.06 -10.39 -13.65
N THR A 7 -9.33 -11.52 -13.63
CA THR A 7 -8.98 -12.25 -14.85
C THR A 7 -10.03 -13.35 -15.02
N VAL A 8 -10.89 -13.23 -16.03
CA VAL A 8 -11.90 -14.27 -16.30
C VAL A 8 -11.26 -15.36 -17.16
N VAL A 9 -11.04 -16.53 -16.56
CA VAL A 9 -10.73 -17.77 -17.28
C VAL A 9 -11.75 -18.81 -16.82
N ASP A 10 -12.56 -19.33 -17.74
CA ASP A 10 -13.52 -20.42 -17.52
C ASP A 10 -14.50 -20.28 -16.33
N GLY A 11 -15.11 -19.11 -16.16
CA GLY A 11 -16.27 -18.94 -15.25
C GLY A 11 -15.95 -19.04 -13.74
N ASN A 12 -14.69 -19.24 -13.37
CA ASN A 12 -14.20 -19.07 -12.00
C ASN A 12 -13.64 -17.65 -11.83
N LYS A 13 -14.16 -16.89 -10.87
CA LYS A 13 -13.58 -15.60 -10.48
C LYS A 13 -12.37 -15.85 -9.59
N THR A 14 -11.17 -15.82 -10.18
CA THR A 14 -9.93 -15.85 -9.42
C THR A 14 -9.58 -14.42 -8.99
N SER A 15 -9.57 -14.15 -7.68
CA SER A 15 -9.14 -12.87 -7.16
C SER A 15 -7.65 -12.92 -6.88
N VAL A 16 -6.86 -12.08 -7.56
CA VAL A 16 -5.42 -12.01 -7.32
C VAL A 16 -5.16 -10.98 -6.22
N ARG A 17 -4.67 -11.43 -5.07
CA ARG A 17 -4.18 -10.57 -3.99
C ARG A 17 -2.66 -10.62 -3.99
N CYS A 18 -2.00 -9.50 -3.81
CA CYS A 18 -0.56 -9.45 -3.62
C CYS A 18 -0.20 -9.54 -2.14
N GLU A 19 0.89 -10.23 -1.82
CA GLU A 19 1.44 -10.30 -0.48
C GLU A 19 2.89 -9.82 -0.46
N LEU A 20 3.19 -8.92 0.47
CA LEU A 20 4.55 -8.49 0.74
C LEU A 20 5.29 -9.54 1.58
N ARG A 21 6.38 -10.09 1.04
CA ARG A 21 7.21 -11.12 1.67
C ARG A 21 8.67 -10.70 1.78
N TYR A 22 9.39 -11.30 2.72
CA TYR A 22 10.83 -11.10 2.90
C TYR A 22 11.54 -12.45 3.01
N LYS A 23 12.50 -12.72 2.10
CA LYS A 23 13.17 -14.03 2.00
C LYS A 23 12.20 -15.21 1.93
N GLU A 24 11.08 -15.03 1.20
CA GLU A 24 9.99 -16.00 1.05
C GLU A 24 9.09 -16.21 2.29
N TYR A 25 9.36 -15.53 3.39
CA TYR A 25 8.54 -15.59 4.62
C TYR A 25 7.52 -14.44 4.69
N GLU A 26 6.42 -14.69 5.39
CA GLU A 26 5.47 -13.67 5.83
C GLU A 26 6.17 -12.63 6.71
N ILE A 27 5.75 -11.37 6.58
CA ILE A 27 6.33 -10.26 7.34
C ILE A 27 5.51 -9.97 8.60
N ASN A 28 6.20 -9.76 9.72
CA ASN A 28 5.57 -9.22 10.94
C ASN A 28 5.69 -7.68 10.98
N ASN A 29 5.02 -7.04 11.95
CA ASN A 29 5.00 -5.58 12.08
C ASN A 29 6.40 -4.95 12.23
N LEU A 30 7.32 -5.60 12.96
CA LEU A 30 8.69 -5.08 13.12
C LEU A 30 9.44 -5.07 11.77
N LEU A 31 9.29 -6.14 10.99
CA LEU A 31 9.90 -6.25 9.68
C LEU A 31 9.25 -5.30 8.66
N ALA A 32 7.91 -5.18 8.70
CA ALA A 32 7.16 -4.23 7.88
C ALA A 32 7.66 -2.79 8.07
N LYS A 33 7.89 -2.36 9.31
CA LYS A 33 8.48 -1.03 9.60
C LYS A 33 9.86 -0.86 8.96
N LYS A 34 10.74 -1.86 9.04
CA LYS A 34 12.07 -1.82 8.42
C LYS A 34 11.98 -1.74 6.89
N ILE A 35 11.07 -2.51 6.29
CA ILE A 35 10.83 -2.51 4.84
C ILE A 35 10.31 -1.13 4.40
N LEU A 36 9.34 -0.58 5.12
CA LEU A 36 8.79 0.74 4.85
C LEU A 36 9.89 1.80 4.88
N THR A 37 10.67 1.87 5.96
CA THR A 37 11.78 2.85 6.10
C THR A 37 12.76 2.78 4.92
N ARG A 38 13.09 1.58 4.44
CA ARG A 38 13.99 1.39 3.29
C ARG A 38 13.35 1.80 1.98
N ALA A 39 12.06 1.51 1.81
CA ALA A 39 11.31 1.81 0.58
C ALA A 39 10.84 3.27 0.50
N THR A 40 10.82 4.03 1.61
CA THR A 40 10.25 5.39 1.67
C THR A 40 10.74 6.30 0.55
N VAL A 41 12.04 6.28 0.22
CA VAL A 41 12.59 7.14 -0.83
C VAL A 41 11.97 6.85 -2.20
N GLU A 42 11.74 5.58 -2.54
CA GLU A 42 11.09 5.21 -3.80
C GLU A 42 9.58 5.42 -3.73
N LEU A 43 8.95 5.11 -2.60
CA LEU A 43 7.52 5.29 -2.38
C LEU A 43 7.07 6.75 -2.48
N VAL A 44 7.86 7.70 -1.95
CA VAL A 44 7.59 9.14 -2.04
C VAL A 44 7.57 9.61 -3.50
N LYS A 45 8.33 8.97 -4.40
CA LYS A 45 8.32 9.29 -5.84
C LYS A 45 7.04 8.84 -6.55
N VAL A 46 6.22 8.00 -5.93
CA VAL A 46 4.97 7.49 -6.51
C VAL A 46 3.81 8.46 -6.26
N LEU A 47 3.69 8.99 -5.05
CA LEU A 47 2.50 9.73 -4.59
C LEU A 47 2.52 11.22 -4.99
N LYS A 48 2.45 11.48 -6.30
CA LYS A 48 2.67 12.79 -6.92
C LYS A 48 1.41 13.61 -7.24
N ASP A 49 0.23 13.00 -7.17
CA ASP A 49 -1.05 13.65 -7.49
C ASP A 49 -1.89 13.89 -6.23
N LYS A 50 -2.23 15.16 -5.96
CA LYS A 50 -3.01 15.54 -4.77
C LYS A 50 -4.39 14.87 -4.71
N ARG A 51 -5.08 14.73 -5.84
CA ARG A 51 -6.43 14.14 -5.88
C ARG A 51 -6.36 12.64 -5.60
N LEU A 52 -5.40 11.94 -6.19
CA LEU A 52 -5.20 10.51 -5.91
C LEU A 52 -4.72 10.25 -4.49
N ASN A 53 -3.89 11.14 -3.92
CA ASN A 53 -3.49 11.06 -2.51
C ASN A 53 -4.71 11.21 -1.56
N ALA A 54 -5.67 12.08 -1.89
CA ALA A 54 -6.91 12.20 -1.13
C ALA A 54 -7.78 10.93 -1.22
N VAL A 55 -7.87 10.29 -2.40
CA VAL A 55 -8.57 9.01 -2.57
C VAL A 55 -7.89 7.91 -1.72
N LEU A 56 -6.56 7.83 -1.79
CA LEU A 56 -5.77 6.89 -1.00
C LEU A 56 -6.02 7.09 0.51
N LEU A 57 -6.02 8.34 0.98
CA LEU A 57 -6.32 8.66 2.37
C LEU A 57 -7.71 8.18 2.77
N GLY A 58 -8.72 8.45 1.94
CA GLY A 58 -10.09 8.01 2.18
C GLY A 58 -10.21 6.49 2.33
N ILE A 59 -9.46 5.72 1.54
CA ILE A 59 -9.40 4.25 1.67
C ILE A 59 -8.79 3.84 3.01
N PHE A 60 -7.68 4.48 3.42
CA PHE A 60 -7.01 4.17 4.68
C PHE A 60 -7.88 4.50 5.90
N LYS A 61 -8.65 5.60 5.83
CA LYS A 61 -9.62 5.98 6.87
C LYS A 61 -10.80 5.01 6.91
N ALA A 62 -11.35 4.64 5.75
CA ALA A 62 -12.47 3.71 5.66
C ALA A 62 -12.12 2.28 6.12
N GLN A 63 -10.85 1.89 6.06
CA GLN A 63 -10.34 0.60 6.56
C GLN A 63 -9.84 0.70 8.02
N GLU A 64 -10.07 1.82 8.70
CA GLU A 64 -9.65 2.08 10.09
C GLU A 64 -8.11 1.96 10.31
N ILE A 65 -7.33 2.05 9.21
CA ILE A 65 -5.86 2.06 9.25
C ILE A 65 -5.33 3.45 9.58
N LEU A 66 -6.08 4.52 9.35
CA LEU A 66 -5.73 5.85 9.85
C LEU A 66 -6.97 6.46 10.48
N GLN A 67 -6.82 6.99 11.69
CA GLN A 67 -7.91 7.71 12.35
C GLN A 67 -7.97 9.16 11.87
N ASP A 68 -9.13 9.80 11.98
CA ASP A 68 -9.31 11.20 11.58
C ASP A 68 -8.27 12.11 12.22
N LEU A 69 -8.16 12.08 13.56
CA LEU A 69 -7.22 12.92 14.32
C LEU A 69 -5.75 12.69 13.94
N GLU A 70 -5.37 11.44 13.60
CA GLU A 70 -4.01 11.11 13.17
C GLU A 70 -3.69 11.66 11.77
N SER A 71 -4.70 11.83 10.94
CA SER A 71 -4.57 12.18 9.53
C SER A 71 -4.87 13.64 9.19
N GLU A 72 -5.29 14.47 10.15
CA GLU A 72 -5.53 15.91 9.95
C GLU A 72 -4.34 16.63 9.32
N CYS A 73 -3.11 16.25 9.70
CA CYS A 73 -1.88 16.83 9.15
C CYS A 73 -1.64 16.54 7.66
N LEU A 74 -2.44 15.64 7.05
CA LEU A 74 -2.42 15.31 5.63
C LEU A 74 -3.48 16.08 4.83
N GLU A 75 -4.40 16.78 5.51
CA GLU A 75 -5.51 17.53 4.91
C GLU A 75 -5.23 19.05 4.87
N GLU A 76 -4.04 19.47 5.33
CA GLU A 76 -3.55 20.86 5.25
C GLU A 76 -3.56 21.40 3.80
N LEU A 77 -4.13 22.59 3.58
CA LEU A 77 -4.32 23.18 2.24
C LEU A 77 -3.01 23.37 1.46
N ASP A 78 -1.94 23.77 2.16
CA ASP A 78 -0.66 24.15 1.56
C ASP A 78 0.36 23.01 1.49
N ILE A 79 -0.02 21.80 1.89
CA ILE A 79 0.89 20.65 1.87
C ILE A 79 1.29 20.30 0.43
N THR A 80 2.60 20.10 0.21
CA THR A 80 3.11 19.61 -1.08
C THR A 80 2.89 18.10 -1.20
N THR A 81 2.84 17.55 -2.41
CA THR A 81 2.64 16.09 -2.61
C THR A 81 3.79 15.26 -2.03
N THR A 82 5.02 15.76 -2.14
CA THR A 82 6.19 15.16 -1.50
C THR A 82 6.07 15.15 0.02
N GLU A 83 5.71 16.29 0.61
CA GLU A 83 5.54 16.39 2.06
C GLU A 83 4.40 15.50 2.55
N TRP A 84 3.28 15.51 1.83
CA TRP A 84 2.15 14.63 2.07
C TRP A 84 2.59 13.17 2.09
N ALA A 85 3.35 12.71 1.09
CA ALA A 85 3.83 11.34 1.01
C ALA A 85 4.76 10.98 2.18
N ILE A 86 5.68 11.88 2.54
CA ILE A 86 6.59 11.68 3.68
C ILE A 86 5.78 11.55 4.98
N ARG A 87 4.83 12.46 5.23
CA ARG A 87 3.98 12.43 6.43
C ARG A 87 3.11 11.17 6.45
N PHE A 88 2.51 10.80 5.33
CA PHE A 88 1.68 9.60 5.20
C PHE A 88 2.47 8.32 5.54
N PHE A 89 3.64 8.11 4.95
CA PHE A 89 4.47 6.94 5.28
C PHE A 89 5.02 6.97 6.70
N LYS A 90 5.29 8.17 7.25
CA LYS A 90 5.67 8.32 8.66
C LYS A 90 4.56 7.82 9.58
N LEU A 91 3.30 8.20 9.33
CA LEU A 91 2.15 7.72 10.09
C LEU A 91 2.06 6.20 10.03
N LEU A 92 2.12 5.59 8.84
CA LEU A 92 2.07 4.13 8.69
C LEU A 92 3.19 3.40 9.46
N GLY A 93 4.39 3.97 9.49
CA GLY A 93 5.54 3.40 10.22
C GLY A 93 5.43 3.50 11.75
N GLN A 94 4.64 4.43 12.26
CA GLN A 94 4.42 4.61 13.70
C GLN A 94 3.36 3.66 14.27
N ARG A 95 2.49 3.10 13.42
CA ARG A 95 1.41 2.21 13.84
C ARG A 95 1.88 0.87 14.41
N TYR A 96 1.00 0.20 15.15
CA TYR A 96 1.26 -1.14 15.67
C TYR A 96 1.01 -2.24 14.62
N ASP A 97 0.10 -1.98 13.67
CA ASP A 97 -0.39 -2.86 12.59
C ASP A 97 0.23 -2.51 11.22
N THR A 98 1.47 -2.00 11.20
CA THR A 98 2.16 -1.58 9.97
C THR A 98 2.12 -2.65 8.87
N CYS A 99 2.18 -3.94 9.20
CA CYS A 99 2.04 -5.02 8.21
C CYS A 99 0.72 -4.92 7.45
N GLN A 100 -0.41 -4.77 8.15
CA GLN A 100 -1.74 -4.63 7.54
C GLN A 100 -1.80 -3.39 6.65
N ALA A 101 -1.23 -2.27 7.09
CA ALA A 101 -1.15 -1.04 6.30
C ALA A 101 -0.37 -1.23 4.99
N LEU A 102 0.78 -1.92 5.03
CA LEU A 102 1.56 -2.21 3.82
C LEU A 102 0.84 -3.20 2.89
N GLN A 103 0.11 -4.17 3.46
CA GLN A 103 -0.71 -5.07 2.66
C GLN A 103 -1.85 -4.32 1.97
N LEU A 104 -2.48 -3.34 2.62
CA LEU A 104 -3.48 -2.48 1.98
C LEU A 104 -2.86 -1.66 0.84
N LEU A 105 -1.66 -1.10 1.04
CA LEU A 105 -0.92 -0.39 -0.03
C LEU A 105 -0.65 -1.27 -1.25
N CYS A 106 -0.36 -2.56 -1.06
CA CYS A 106 -0.11 -3.50 -2.15
C CYS A 106 -1.39 -3.93 -2.87
N ASN A 107 -2.56 -3.70 -2.27
CA ASN A 107 -3.86 -4.21 -2.71
C ASN A 107 -4.92 -3.10 -2.75
N LEU A 108 -4.53 -1.89 -3.18
CA LEU A 108 -5.45 -0.77 -3.34
C LEU A 108 -6.58 -1.14 -4.28
N ASP A 109 -7.79 -1.15 -3.74
CA ASP A 109 -8.98 -1.62 -4.42
C ASP A 109 -9.76 -0.42 -5.00
N ASP A 110 -9.12 0.28 -5.94
CA ASP A 110 -9.69 1.45 -6.60
C ASP A 110 -9.06 1.67 -7.98
N ASP A 111 -9.87 1.69 -9.03
CA ASP A 111 -9.41 1.81 -10.42
C ASP A 111 -8.58 3.09 -10.67
N ARG A 112 -8.86 4.17 -9.93
CA ARG A 112 -8.13 5.43 -10.03
C ARG A 112 -6.71 5.30 -9.50
N LEU A 113 -6.46 4.32 -8.63
CA LEU A 113 -5.18 4.06 -7.99
C LEU A 113 -4.40 2.91 -8.64
N ASN A 114 -4.86 2.31 -9.73
CA ASN A 114 -4.17 1.18 -10.38
C ASN A 114 -2.69 1.49 -10.69
N ASN A 115 -2.39 2.69 -11.19
CA ASN A 115 -1.02 3.09 -11.47
C ASN A 115 -0.19 3.27 -10.18
N TYR A 116 -0.78 3.85 -9.13
CA TYR A 116 -0.14 3.93 -7.81
C TYR A 116 0.16 2.55 -7.26
N GLN A 117 -0.81 1.64 -7.31
CA GLN A 117 -0.67 0.28 -6.81
C GLN A 117 0.50 -0.44 -7.49
N LEU A 118 0.59 -0.41 -8.82
CA LEU A 118 1.69 -1.03 -9.56
C LEU A 118 3.05 -0.43 -9.19
N GLN A 119 3.14 0.89 -9.10
CA GLN A 119 4.38 1.58 -8.75
C GLN A 119 4.78 1.36 -7.27
N ILE A 120 3.82 1.26 -6.35
CA ILE A 120 4.06 0.94 -4.94
C ILE A 120 4.66 -0.47 -4.83
N ARG A 121 4.07 -1.45 -5.53
CA ARG A 121 4.57 -2.84 -5.54
C ARG A 121 6.01 -2.91 -6.07
N ASP A 122 6.31 -2.13 -7.08
CA ASP A 122 7.65 -2.00 -7.65
C ASP A 122 8.62 -1.29 -6.69
N ALA A 123 8.19 -0.20 -6.06
CA ALA A 123 8.99 0.56 -5.08
C ALA A 123 9.42 -0.28 -3.87
N PHE A 124 8.56 -1.17 -3.37
CA PHE A 124 8.94 -2.09 -2.29
C PHE A 124 10.10 -3.01 -2.66
N GLN A 125 10.20 -3.39 -3.94
CA GLN A 125 11.23 -4.30 -4.46
C GLN A 125 12.50 -3.55 -4.91
N LYS A 126 12.38 -2.26 -5.26
CA LYS A 126 13.50 -1.40 -5.71
C LYS A 126 14.16 -0.59 -4.59
N GLY A 127 13.55 -0.50 -3.41
CA GLY A 127 14.08 0.27 -2.30
C GLY A 127 15.55 -0.09 -1.97
N PRO A 128 16.39 0.89 -1.61
CA PRO A 128 17.77 0.62 -1.21
C PRO A 128 17.80 -0.43 -0.10
N ASN A 129 18.52 -1.54 -0.33
CA ASN A 129 18.64 -2.69 0.57
C ASN A 129 17.37 -3.54 0.75
N ASN A 130 16.52 -3.65 -0.27
CA ASN A 130 15.40 -4.60 -0.33
C ASN A 130 15.56 -5.76 -1.37
N PRO A 131 16.76 -6.33 -1.62
CA PRO A 131 16.90 -7.41 -2.61
C PRO A 131 16.05 -8.66 -2.26
N ASP A 132 15.79 -8.83 -0.96
CA ASP A 132 15.05 -9.94 -0.39
C ASP A 132 13.53 -9.69 -0.28
N VAL A 133 13.05 -8.48 -0.57
CA VAL A 133 11.63 -8.15 -0.54
C VAL A 133 10.98 -8.55 -1.85
N LYS A 134 9.86 -9.26 -1.77
CA LYS A 134 9.07 -9.68 -2.93
C LYS A 134 7.62 -9.30 -2.72
N VAL A 135 6.97 -8.87 -3.80
CA VAL A 135 5.51 -8.77 -3.86
C VAL A 135 5.03 -9.95 -4.68
N VAL A 136 4.37 -10.89 -4.02
CA VAL A 136 3.97 -12.16 -4.62
C VAL A 136 2.47 -12.12 -4.90
N ALA A 137 2.06 -12.46 -6.12
CA ALA A 137 0.66 -12.68 -6.44
C ALA A 137 0.20 -14.01 -5.82
N ILE A 138 -0.89 -13.96 -5.07
CA ILE A 138 -1.54 -15.10 -4.45
C ILE A 138 -2.93 -15.22 -5.06
N GLU A 139 -3.20 -16.37 -5.64
CA GLU A 139 -4.54 -16.73 -6.08
C GLU A 139 -5.41 -16.96 -4.85
N VAL A 140 -6.39 -16.08 -4.65
CA VAL A 140 -7.45 -16.34 -3.70
C VAL A 140 -8.50 -17.16 -4.44
N LEU A 141 -8.48 -18.48 -4.21
CA LEU A 141 -9.56 -19.35 -4.64
C LEU A 141 -10.84 -18.88 -3.94
N GLY A 142 -11.77 -18.31 -4.72
CA GLY A 142 -13.07 -17.91 -4.22
C GLY A 142 -13.82 -19.17 -3.75
N VAL A 143 -14.07 -19.26 -2.45
CA VAL A 143 -15.08 -20.20 -1.93
C VAL A 143 -16.44 -19.63 -2.33
N LYS A 144 -17.20 -20.42 -3.10
CA LYS A 144 -18.58 -20.12 -3.51
C LYS A 144 -19.49 -19.87 -2.32
#